data_AF-A0A924KRK4-F1
#
_entry.id   AF-A0A924KRK4-F1
#
_cell.length_a   1.000
_cell.length_b   1.000
_cell.length_c   1.000
_cell.angle_alpha   90.00
_cell.angle_beta   90.00
_cell.angle_gamma   90.00
#
_symmetry.space_group_name_H-M   'P 1'
#
loop_
_entity.id
_entity.type
_entity.pdbx_description
1 polymer ?
#
loop_
_entity_poly.entity_id
_entity_poly.type
_entity_poly.pdbx_seq_one_letter_code
_entity_poly.pdbx_strand_id
1 'polypeptide(L)' 'MNRRRQDFQEIDTSTWPTVDVGALPAAPKKAFIQHQESVDLFASGAAVRDIEEQTGIDRRQLYRLLA' A
#
# COMPACT_ATOMS: atom_id res chain seq x y z
N MET A 1 10.82 -11.21 -13.71
CA MET A 1 11.35 -9.85 -13.44
C MET A 1 10.19 -8.86 -13.36
N ASN A 2 9.71 -8.58 -12.15
CA ASN A 2 8.69 -7.55 -11.92
C ASN A 2 9.41 -6.21 -11.70
N ARG A 3 9.55 -5.43 -12.79
CA ARG A 3 10.13 -4.08 -12.72
C ARG A 3 9.11 -3.16 -12.02
N ARG A 4 9.39 -2.75 -10.77
CA ARG A 4 8.65 -1.66 -10.11
C ARG A 4 8.80 -0.40 -10.96
N ARG A 5 7.74 0.41 -11.08
CA ARG A 5 7.85 1.73 -11.69
C ARG A 5 8.90 2.55 -10.92
N GLN A 6 9.89 3.06 -11.64
CA GLN A 6 10.99 3.82 -11.04
C GLN A 6 10.48 5.11 -10.38
N ASP A 7 9.42 5.72 -10.94
CA ASP A 7 8.75 6.91 -10.42
C ASP A 7 8.23 6.76 -8.97
N PHE A 8 8.08 5.54 -8.48
CA PHE A 8 7.57 5.24 -7.15
C PHE A 8 8.60 4.54 -6.23
N GLN A 9 9.89 4.49 -6.60
CA GLN A 9 10.90 3.82 -5.76
C GLN A 9 11.33 4.62 -4.52
N GLU A 10 11.02 5.91 -4.46
CA GLU A 10 11.43 6.81 -3.37
C GLU A 10 10.24 7.29 -2.53
N ILE A 11 9.24 6.43 -2.33
CA ILE A 11 8.11 6.78 -1.46
C ILE A 11 8.56 6.66 0.00
N ASP A 12 8.68 7.81 0.66
CA ASP A 12 8.92 7.89 2.09
C ASP A 12 7.60 8.00 2.86
N THR A 13 7.15 6.88 3.43
CA THR A 13 5.94 6.81 4.26
C THR A 13 6.18 7.27 5.70
N SER A 14 7.43 7.51 6.12
CA SER A 14 7.74 7.91 7.51
C SER A 14 7.20 9.28 7.89
N THR A 15 6.93 10.12 6.88
CA THR A 15 6.39 11.47 7.05
C THR A 15 4.86 11.51 7.06
N TRP A 16 4.19 10.38 6.82
CA TRP A 16 2.75 10.33 6.69
C TRP A 16 2.06 10.40 8.07
N PRO A 17 0.90 11.07 8.16
CA PRO A 17 0.15 11.14 9.40
C PRO A 17 -0.35 9.76 9.81
N THR A 18 -0.20 9.43 11.09
CA THR A 18 -0.79 8.22 11.65
C THR A 18 -2.32 8.37 11.67
N VAL A 19 -3.01 7.46 11.00
CA VAL A 19 -4.48 7.42 11.01
C VAL A 19 -4.95 6.57 12.18
N ASP A 20 -5.88 7.10 12.98
CA ASP A 20 -6.57 6.31 14.00
C ASP A 20 -7.58 5.36 13.35
N VAL A 21 -7.13 4.13 13.09
CA VAL A 21 -7.94 3.05 12.53
C VAL A 21 -9.09 2.65 13.49
N GLY A 22 -9.01 3.01 14.77
CA GLY A 22 -10.08 2.85 15.76
C GLY A 22 -11.29 3.74 15.48
N ALA A 23 -11.06 4.93 14.93
CA ALA A 23 -12.09 5.92 14.61
C ALA A 23 -12.80 5.68 13.26
N LEU A 24 -12.28 4.75 12.43
CA LEU A 24 -12.89 4.43 11.13
C LEU A 24 -14.15 3.57 11.30
N PRO A 25 -15.23 3.84 10.51
CA PRO A 25 -16.39 2.97 10.48
C PRO A 25 -16.01 1.55 10.03
N ALA A 26 -16.72 0.53 10.53
CA ALA A 26 -16.36 -0.87 10.28
C ALA A 26 -16.28 -1.26 8.80
N ALA A 27 -17.12 -0.66 7.95
CA ALA A 27 -17.17 -0.93 6.52
C ALA A 27 -15.88 -0.50 5.77
N PRO A 28 -15.41 0.76 5.84
CA PRO A 28 -14.16 1.18 5.20
C PRO A 28 -12.89 0.71 5.93
N LYS A 29 -12.97 0.31 7.21
CA LYS A 29 -11.80 -0.05 8.03
C LYS A 29 -10.94 -1.15 7.41
N LYS A 30 -11.56 -2.21 6.90
CA LYS A 30 -10.82 -3.33 6.29
C LYS A 30 -10.06 -2.89 5.04
N ALA A 31 -10.72 -2.15 4.14
CA ALA A 31 -10.10 -1.65 2.92
C ALA A 31 -8.96 -0.68 3.23
N PHE A 32 -9.14 0.20 4.22
CA PHE A 32 -8.10 1.11 4.67
C PHE A 32 -6.84 0.37 5.14
N ILE A 33 -6.99 -0.64 6.00
CA ILE A 33 -5.88 -1.45 6.50
C ILE A 33 -5.14 -2.14 5.34
N GLN A 34 -5.88 -2.75 4.41
CA GLN A 34 -5.28 -3.42 3.25
C GLN A 34 -4.50 -2.44 2.36
N HIS A 35 -5.04 -1.24 2.14
CA HIS A 35 -4.35 -0.21 1.37
C HIS A 35 -3.08 0.26 2.09
N GLN A 36 -3.17 0.57 3.38
CA GLN A 36 -2.01 1.00 4.17
C GLN A 36 -0.90 -0.05 4.14
N GLU A 37 -1.23 -1.31 4.42
CA GLU A 37 -0.28 -2.43 4.40
C GLU A 37 0.36 -2.62 3.02
N SER A 38 -0.43 -2.50 1.93
CA SER A 38 0.11 -2.62 0.57
C SER A 38 1.11 -1.53 0.21
N VAL A 39 0.89 -0.31 0.71
CA VAL A 39 1.79 0.83 0.49
C VAL A 39 3.05 0.70 1.33
N ASP A 40 2.93 0.28 2.61
CA ASP A 40 4.08 0.06 3.48
C ASP A 40 5.00 -1.06 2.95
N LEU A 41 4.42 -2.16 2.47
CA LEU A 41 5.17 -3.23 1.82
C LEU A 41 5.84 -2.74 0.53
N PHE A 42 5.17 -1.88 -0.24
CA PHE A 42 5.76 -1.31 -1.45
C PHE A 42 6.93 -0.37 -1.13
N ALA A 43 6.79 0.51 -0.14
CA ALA A 43 7.81 1.45 0.32
C ALA A 43 9.04 0.73 0.93
N SER A 44 8.83 -0.36 1.68
CA SER A 44 9.93 -1.21 2.18
C SER A 44 10.63 -2.01 1.08
N GLY A 45 10.10 -1.96 -0.15
CA GLY A 45 10.70 -2.60 -1.30
C GLY A 45 10.34 -4.08 -1.43
N ALA A 46 9.12 -4.48 -1.07
CA ALA A 46 8.56 -5.79 -1.43
C ALA A 46 8.17 -5.86 -2.92
N ALA A 47 8.25 -7.04 -3.53
CA ALA A 47 7.84 -7.19 -4.93
C ALA A 47 6.31 -7.11 -5.03
N VAL A 48 5.79 -6.47 -6.09
CA VAL A 48 4.35 -6.27 -6.28
C VAL A 48 3.55 -7.59 -6.20
N ARG A 49 4.14 -8.70 -6.68
CA ARG A 49 3.50 -10.02 -6.58
C ARG A 49 3.34 -10.47 -5.12
N ASP A 50 4.35 -10.27 -4.30
CA ASP A 50 4.33 -10.67 -2.89
C ASP A 50 3.37 -9.77 -2.08
N ILE A 51 3.19 -8.52 -2.51
CA ILE A 51 2.20 -7.59 -1.95
C ILE A 51 0.77 -8.05 -2.32
N GLU A 52 0.55 -8.44 -3.57
CA GLU A 52 -0.74 -8.95 -4.04
C GLU A 52 -1.13 -10.25 -3.31
N GLU A 53 -0.17 -11.16 -3.11
CA GLU A 53 -0.38 -12.40 -2.35
C GLU A 53 -0.70 -12.14 -0.86
N GLN A 54 -0.10 -11.13 -0.23
CA GLN A 54 -0.32 -10.80 1.18
C GLN A 54 -1.58 -9.99 1.44
N THR A 55 -1.84 -8.98 0.60
CA THR A 55 -2.88 -7.97 0.85
C THR A 55 -4.12 -8.16 -0.02
N GLY A 56 -4.01 -8.90 -1.11
CA GLY A 56 -5.04 -9.02 -2.15
C GLY A 56 -5.16 -7.79 -3.06
N ILE A 57 -4.30 -6.79 -2.88
CA ILE A 57 -4.28 -5.57 -3.69
C ILE A 57 -3.49 -5.82 -4.97
N ASP A 58 -4.18 -5.73 -6.10
CA ASP A 58 -3.55 -5.89 -7.41
C ASP A 58 -2.64 -4.68 -7.76
N ARG A 59 -1.76 -4.88 -8.75
CA ARG A 59 -0.84 -3.84 -9.21
C ARG A 59 -1.51 -2.53 -9.64
N ARG A 60 -2.71 -2.58 -10.25
CA ARG A 60 -3.41 -1.37 -10.72
C ARG A 60 -3.96 -0.58 -9.54
N GLN A 61 -4.50 -1.26 -8.54
CA GLN A 61 -4.98 -0.65 -7.30
C GLN A 61 -3.80 -0.02 -6.56
N LEU A 62 -2.69 -0.75 -6.40
CA LEU A 62 -1.48 -0.24 -5.78
C LEU A 62 -0.99 1.04 -6.46
N TYR A 63 -0.82 1.04 -7.79
CA TYR A 63 -0.38 2.26 -8.48
C TYR A 63 -1.41 3.39 -8.49
N ARG A 64 -2.70 3.12 -8.28
CA ARG A 64 -3.71 4.18 -8.06
C ARG A 64 -3.62 4.79 -6.68
N LEU A 65 -3.17 4.04 -5.68
CA LEU A 65 -2.94 4.56 -4.32
C LEU A 65 -1.67 5.43 -4.26
N LEU A 66 -0.72 5.20 -5.15
CA LEU A 66 0.56 5.92 -5.20
C LEU A 66 0.55 7.14 -6.15
N ALA A 67 -0.42 7.24 -7.05
CA ALA A 67 -0.55 8.30 -8.05
C ALA A 67 -1.37 9.48 -7.53
#